data_AF-A0A2A4T4T0-F1
#
_entry.id   AF-A0A2A4T4T0-F1
#
_cell.length_a   1.000
_cell.length_b   1.000
_cell.length_c   1.000
_cell.angle_alpha   90.00
_cell.angle_beta   90.00
_cell.angle_gamma   90.00
#
_symmetry.space_group_name_H-M   'P 1'
#
loop_
_entity.id
_entity.type
_entity.pdbx_description
1 polymer ?
#
loop_
_entity_poly.entity_id
_entity_poly.type
_entity_poly.pdbx_seq_one_letter_code
_entity_poly.pdbx_strand_id
1 'polypeptide(L)'
;MMSHKILTGASGQFYKFILYPPDTRWVNKPAIYVLVDKNLRPLYVGETGDLSSRQPGIRHPRWKDAAWHGACAVLVKLASYSEMARRNEERDLVQAYAPVCNYQYRPTSPLNRPFSGL
;
A
#
# COMPACT_ATOMS: atom_id res chain seq x y z
N MET A 1 22.44 7.46 1.11
CA MET A 1 22.10 6.75 -0.15
C MET A 1 20.63 6.35 -0.08
N MET A 2 19.80 6.73 -1.05
CA MET A 2 18.40 6.29 -1.06
C MET A 2 18.33 4.83 -1.47
N SER A 3 17.69 3.99 -0.64
CA SER A 3 17.49 2.57 -0.96
C SER A 3 16.29 2.43 -1.88
N HIS A 4 16.39 1.54 -2.86
CA HIS A 4 15.32 1.25 -3.81
C HIS A 4 14.88 -0.20 -3.72
N LYS A 5 13.60 -0.45 -4.03
CA LYS A 5 13.05 -1.80 -4.18
C LYS A 5 12.27 -1.86 -5.49
N ILE A 6 12.46 -2.94 -6.23
CA ILE A 6 11.64 -3.26 -7.40
C ILE A 6 10.60 -4.27 -6.94
N LEU A 7 9.33 -3.99 -7.25
CA LEU A 7 8.21 -4.90 -7.07
C LEU A 7 7.69 -5.30 -8.46
N THR A 8 7.46 -6.58 -8.66
CA THR A 8 6.82 -7.11 -9.87
C THR A 8 5.34 -7.27 -9.61
N GLY A 9 4.49 -6.72 -10.48
CA GLY A 9 3.04 -6.89 -10.43
C GLY A 9 2.58 -8.20 -11.07
N ALA A 10 1.30 -8.53 -10.96
CA ALA A 10 0.73 -9.79 -11.46
C ALA A 10 0.79 -9.88 -12.99
N SER A 11 0.77 -8.73 -13.66
CA SER A 11 0.99 -8.57 -15.10
C SER A 11 2.43 -8.87 -15.55
N GLY A 12 3.38 -9.04 -14.62
CA GLY A 12 4.82 -9.16 -14.91
C GLY A 12 5.54 -7.81 -15.04
N GLN A 13 4.83 -6.69 -14.92
CA GLN A 13 5.43 -5.36 -14.96
C GLN A 13 6.28 -5.06 -13.71
N PHE A 14 7.36 -4.32 -13.90
CA PHE A 14 8.27 -3.92 -12.82
C PHE A 14 8.03 -2.48 -12.39
N TYR A 15 7.87 -2.28 -11.08
CA TYR A 15 7.64 -0.98 -10.47
C TYR A 15 8.78 -0.66 -9.50
N LYS A 16 9.52 0.42 -9.78
CA LYS A 16 10.61 0.89 -8.91
C LYS A 16 10.07 1.83 -7.84
N PHE A 17 10.39 1.51 -6.59
CA PHE A 17 10.05 2.30 -5.41
C PHE A 17 11.32 2.81 -4.71
N ILE A 18 11.14 3.90 -3.96
CA ILE A 18 12.12 4.42 -3.02
C ILE A 18 11.69 4.02 -1.61
N LEU A 19 12.62 3.49 -0.82
CA LEU A 19 12.38 3.12 0.57
C LEU A 19 12.60 4.33 1.48
N TYR A 20 11.61 4.59 2.33
CA TYR A 20 11.60 5.66 3.30
C TYR A 20 11.30 5.10 4.70
N PRO A 21 11.88 5.70 5.75
CA PRO A 21 11.48 5.39 7.12
C PRO A 21 10.06 5.90 7.39
N PRO A 22 9.32 5.30 8.34
CA PRO A 22 7.90 5.55 8.55
C PRO A 22 7.58 6.94 9.11
N ASP A 23 8.57 7.60 9.73
CA ASP A 23 8.51 8.97 10.24
C ASP A 23 8.76 10.04 9.16
N THR A 24 9.04 9.62 7.91
CA THR A 24 9.22 10.54 6.78
C THR A 24 8.01 11.45 6.62
N ARG A 25 8.24 12.77 6.59
CA ARG A 25 7.18 13.75 6.34
C ARG A 25 6.87 13.82 4.85
N TRP A 26 5.63 13.56 4.49
CA TRP A 26 5.19 13.57 3.09
C TRP A 26 4.67 14.94 2.66
N VAL A 27 4.87 15.24 1.38
CA VAL A 27 4.32 16.43 0.71
C VAL A 27 3.15 16.03 -0.17
N ASN A 28 2.31 17.01 -0.54
CA ASN A 28 1.16 16.78 -1.42
C ASN A 28 1.63 16.46 -2.85
N LYS A 29 1.77 15.17 -3.13
CA LYS A 29 2.05 14.62 -4.44
C LYS A 29 1.24 13.34 -4.67
N PRO A 30 0.81 13.09 -5.91
CA PRO A 30 0.20 11.82 -6.27
C PRO A 30 1.26 10.71 -6.29
N ALA A 31 0.91 9.56 -5.71
CA ALA A 31 1.85 8.48 -5.50
C ALA A 31 1.15 7.13 -5.33
N ILE A 32 1.92 6.07 -5.54
CA ILE A 32 1.63 4.72 -5.07
C ILE A 32 2.60 4.45 -3.93
N TYR A 33 2.10 3.87 -2.85
CA TYR A 33 2.89 3.58 -1.67
C TYR A 33 2.61 2.17 -1.14
N VAL A 34 3.62 1.57 -0.52
CA VAL A 34 3.53 0.23 0.06
C VAL A 34 4.10 0.27 1.47
N LEU A 35 3.30 -0.13 2.45
CA LEU A 35 3.78 -0.38 3.81
C LEU A 35 4.41 -1.77 3.85
N VAL A 36 5.63 -1.86 4.36
CA VAL A 36 6.41 -3.10 4.36
C VAL A 36 6.96 -3.45 5.74
N ASP A 37 7.17 -4.75 5.95
CA ASP A 37 7.85 -5.27 7.14
C ASP A 37 9.39 -5.21 7.02
N LYS A 38 10.10 -5.73 8.03
CA LYS A 38 11.57 -5.79 8.07
C LYS A 38 12.22 -6.57 6.92
N ASN A 39 11.45 -7.45 6.28
CA ASN A 39 11.90 -8.26 5.13
C ASN A 39 11.48 -7.63 3.80
N LEU A 40 10.97 -6.39 3.83
CA LEU A 40 10.41 -5.68 2.67
C LEU A 40 9.23 -6.41 2.02
N ARG A 41 8.47 -7.19 2.81
CA ARG A 41 7.24 -7.83 2.32
C ARG A 41 6.08 -6.84 2.36
N PRO A 42 5.32 -6.69 1.26
CA PRO A 42 4.14 -5.82 1.22
C PRO A 42 3.08 -6.24 2.24
N LEU A 43 2.74 -5.34 3.16
CA LEU A 43 1.64 -5.49 4.12
C LEU A 43 0.39 -4.75 3.66
N TYR A 44 0.59 -3.59 3.03
CA TYR A 44 -0.46 -2.77 2.44
C TYR A 44 0.06 -2.07 1.19
N VAL A 45 -0.73 -2.00 0.13
CA VAL A 45 -0.49 -1.21 -1.09
C VAL A 45 -1.63 -0.22 -1.20
N GLY A 46 -1.33 1.04 -1.52
CA GLY A 46 -2.36 2.04 -1.77
C GLY A 46 -1.91 3.07 -2.79
N GLU A 47 -2.87 3.74 -3.40
CA GLU A 47 -2.64 4.96 -4.18
C GLU A 47 -3.25 6.19 -3.50
N THR A 48 -2.79 7.36 -3.90
CA THR A 48 -3.36 8.63 -3.47
C THR A 48 -3.03 9.75 -4.45
N GLY A 49 -3.91 10.75 -4.55
CA GLY A 49 -3.60 12.04 -5.16
C GLY A 49 -2.76 12.95 -4.26
N ASP A 50 -2.79 12.72 -2.94
CA ASP A 50 -2.11 13.51 -1.93
C ASP A 50 -1.44 12.58 -0.90
N LEU A 51 -0.12 12.43 -0.99
CA LEU A 51 0.67 11.62 -0.06
C LEU A 51 0.77 12.23 1.35
N SER A 52 0.61 13.53 1.52
CA SER A 52 0.61 14.17 2.85
C SER A 52 -0.56 13.71 3.72
N SER A 53 -1.69 13.37 3.09
CA SER A 53 -2.86 12.78 3.75
C SER A 53 -2.65 11.33 4.21
N ARG A 54 -1.54 10.68 3.79
CA ARG A 54 -1.21 9.27 4.04
C ARG A 54 -0.08 9.09 5.04
N GLN A 55 0.17 10.10 5.88
CA GLN A 55 1.21 10.07 6.90
C GLN A 55 1.05 8.88 7.88
N PRO A 56 2.01 7.93 7.92
CA PRO A 56 2.06 6.87 8.92
C PRO A 56 1.98 7.43 10.34
N GLY A 57 1.33 6.71 11.25
CA GLY A 57 1.21 7.10 12.66
C GLY A 57 0.21 8.21 12.97
N ILE A 58 -0.11 9.08 12.00
CA ILE A 58 -0.93 10.28 12.22
C ILE A 58 -2.28 10.19 11.49
N ARG A 59 -2.25 10.03 10.16
CA ARG A 59 -3.45 10.18 9.31
C ARG A 59 -3.77 8.93 8.50
N HIS A 60 -2.84 7.98 8.43
CA HIS A 60 -2.98 6.81 7.59
C HIS A 60 -3.98 5.80 8.19
N PRO A 61 -5.11 5.52 7.51
CA PRO A 61 -6.22 4.75 8.07
C PRO A 61 -5.85 3.29 8.36
N ARG A 62 -4.89 2.72 7.63
CA ARG A 62 -4.42 1.33 7.81
C ARG A 62 -3.09 1.21 8.55
N TRP A 63 -2.57 2.30 9.12
CA TRP A 63 -1.25 2.24 9.75
C TRP A 63 -1.26 1.41 11.03
N LYS A 64 -2.33 1.49 11.84
CA LYS A 64 -2.44 0.67 13.06
C LYS A 64 -2.39 -0.82 12.73
N ASP A 65 -3.19 -1.26 11.75
CA ASP A 65 -3.20 -2.65 11.28
C ASP A 65 -1.83 -3.07 10.72
N ALA A 66 -1.23 -2.24 9.86
CA ALA A 66 0.07 -2.54 9.28
C ALA A 66 1.19 -2.59 10.33
N ALA A 67 1.18 -1.67 11.30
CA ALA A 67 2.12 -1.64 12.41
C ALA A 67 1.98 -2.88 13.30
N TRP A 68 0.75 -3.34 13.55
CA TRP A 68 0.49 -4.62 14.24
C TRP A 68 1.12 -5.81 13.50
N HIS A 69 1.09 -5.79 12.17
CA HIS A 69 1.77 -6.77 11.32
C HIS A 69 3.28 -6.53 11.13
N GLY A 70 3.86 -5.56 11.86
CA GLY A 70 5.30 -5.30 11.86
C GLY A 70 5.79 -4.34 10.76
N ALA A 71 4.92 -3.46 10.25
CA ALA A 71 5.32 -2.42 9.31
C ALA A 71 6.42 -1.54 9.91
N CYS A 72 7.55 -1.45 9.22
CA CYS A 72 8.71 -0.67 9.68
C CYS A 72 9.24 0.30 8.63
N ALA A 73 8.74 0.27 7.40
CA ALA A 73 9.14 1.19 6.35
C ALA A 73 8.02 1.40 5.30
N VAL A 74 8.22 2.41 4.46
CA VAL A 74 7.29 2.77 3.38
C VAL A 74 8.06 2.82 2.06
N LEU A 75 7.60 2.05 1.08
CA LEU A 75 8.03 2.17 -0.30
C LEU A 75 7.15 3.20 -1.01
N VAL A 76 7.73 4.14 -1.73
CA VAL A 76 6.98 5.18 -2.47
C VAL A 76 7.45 5.28 -3.91
N LYS A 77 6.48 5.33 -4.82
CA LYS A 77 6.63 5.67 -6.24
C LYS A 77 5.78 6.90 -6.52
N LEU A 78 6.42 8.02 -6.81
CA LEU A 78 5.72 9.23 -7.25
C LEU A 78 5.10 8.98 -8.62
N ALA A 79 3.85 9.41 -8.80
CA ALA A 79 3.02 9.05 -9.93
C ALA A 79 2.20 10.26 -10.39
N SER A 80 2.80 11.12 -11.22
CA SER A 80 2.18 12.36 -11.72
C SER A 80 1.09 12.15 -12.79
N TYR A 81 0.78 10.91 -13.14
CA TYR A 81 -0.24 10.53 -14.12
C TYR A 81 -1.63 10.34 -13.47
N SER A 82 -2.62 9.94 -14.28
CA SER A 82 -4.03 9.86 -13.87
C SER A 82 -4.26 8.89 -12.71
N GLU A 83 -5.32 9.15 -11.94
CA GLU A 83 -5.78 8.27 -10.87
C GLU A 83 -6.07 6.85 -11.37
N MET A 84 -6.69 6.74 -12.55
CA MET A 84 -6.97 5.45 -13.16
C MET A 84 -5.70 4.62 -13.39
N ALA A 85 -4.63 5.24 -13.88
CA ALA A 85 -3.36 4.56 -14.05
C ALA A 85 -2.73 4.14 -12.70
N ARG A 86 -2.83 4.98 -11.66
CA ARG A 86 -2.37 4.60 -10.30
C ARG A 86 -3.16 3.43 -9.72
N ARG A 87 -4.49 3.42 -9.85
CA ARG A 87 -5.35 2.32 -9.41
C ARG A 87 -5.06 1.02 -10.16
N ASN A 88 -4.68 1.09 -11.43
CA ASN A 88 -4.27 -0.08 -12.20
C ASN A 88 -2.99 -0.70 -11.62
N GLU A 89 -1.97 0.12 -11.32
CA GLU A 89 -0.74 -0.37 -10.69
C GLU A 89 -0.96 -0.88 -9.26
N GLU A 90 -1.76 -0.19 -8.46
CA GLU A 90 -2.16 -0.65 -7.12
C GLU A 90 -2.77 -2.05 -7.21
N ARG A 91 -3.78 -2.22 -8.07
CA ARG A 91 -4.46 -3.50 -8.26
C ARG A 91 -3.50 -4.60 -8.73
N ASP A 92 -2.59 -4.28 -9.65
CA ASP A 92 -1.61 -5.23 -10.18
C ASP A 92 -0.65 -5.73 -9.07
N LEU A 93 -0.22 -4.83 -8.19
CA LEU A 93 0.60 -5.16 -7.02
C LEU A 93 -0.21 -5.92 -5.95
N VAL A 94 -1.46 -5.53 -5.70
CA VAL A 94 -2.31 -6.24 -4.74
C VAL A 94 -2.57 -7.67 -5.19
N GLN A 95 -2.79 -7.89 -6.49
CA GLN A 95 -2.97 -9.23 -7.06
C GLN A 95 -1.68 -10.07 -6.95
N ALA A 96 -0.50 -9.47 -7.13
CA ALA A 96 0.77 -10.17 -7.02
C ALA A 96 1.11 -10.62 -5.59
N TYR A 97 0.87 -9.76 -4.59
CA TYR A 97 1.37 -9.97 -3.23
C TYR A 97 0.29 -10.33 -2.20
N ALA A 98 -0.99 -10.19 -2.55
CA ALA A 98 -2.13 -10.36 -1.65
C ALA A 98 -1.90 -9.76 -0.23
N PRO A 99 -1.59 -8.45 -0.12
CA PRO A 99 -1.16 -7.85 1.14
C PRO A 99 -2.22 -8.01 2.23
N VAL A 100 -1.79 -8.40 3.43
CA VAL A 100 -2.70 -8.77 4.52
C VAL A 100 -3.65 -7.64 4.91
N CYS A 101 -3.24 -6.37 4.79
CA CYS A 101 -4.05 -5.21 5.15
C CYS A 101 -4.90 -4.65 3.99
N ASN A 102 -4.81 -5.17 2.77
CA ASN A 102 -5.67 -4.80 1.64
C ASN A 102 -6.97 -5.63 1.66
N TYR A 103 -7.84 -5.36 2.63
CA TYR A 103 -9.14 -6.05 2.75
C TYR A 103 -10.10 -5.79 1.58
N GLN A 104 -9.88 -4.73 0.80
CA GLN A 104 -10.73 -4.33 -0.32
C GLN A 104 -10.72 -5.32 -1.50
N TYR A 105 -9.75 -6.23 -1.57
CA TYR A 105 -9.63 -7.22 -2.65
C TYR A 105 -9.77 -8.66 -2.17
N ARG A 106 -10.09 -8.89 -0.89
CA ARG A 106 -10.41 -10.25 -0.44
C ARG A 106 -11.80 -10.60 -1.00
N PRO A 107 -11.98 -11.75 -1.70
CA PRO A 107 -13.32 -12.28 -1.89
C PRO A 107 -13.94 -12.36 -0.50
N THR A 108 -15.17 -11.84 -0.36
CA THR A 108 -15.91 -11.89 0.90
C THR A 108 -15.80 -13.31 1.43
N SER A 109 -15.08 -13.48 2.55
CA SER A 109 -15.11 -14.75 3.24
C SER A 109 -16.59 -15.01 3.56
N PRO A 110 -17.16 -16.18 3.23
CA PRO A 110 -18.56 -16.46 3.52
C PRO A 110 -18.90 -16.38 5.02
N LEU A 111 -17.88 -16.31 5.88
CA LEU A 111 -17.98 -16.13 7.33
C LEU A 111 -18.24 -14.69 7.80
N ASN A 112 -18.27 -13.69 6.90
CA ASN A 112 -18.51 -12.28 7.23
C ASN A 112 -19.85 -11.77 6.71
N ARG A 113 -20.89 -12.62 6.69
CA ARG A 113 -22.27 -12.10 6.60
C ARG A 113 -22.62 -11.52 7.97
N PRO A 114 -23.17 -10.28 8.07
CA PRO A 114 -23.90 -9.93 9.27
C PRO A 114 -24.96 -11.02 9.47
N PHE A 115 -25.10 -11.53 10.70
CA PHE A 115 -26.25 -12.35 11.05
C PHE A 115 -27.49 -11.51 10.74
N SER A 116 -28.13 -11.78 9.60
CA SER A 116 -29.51 -11.39 9.35
C SER A 116 -30.35 -12.32 10.22
N GLY A 117 -30.39 -12.00 11.51
CA GLY A 117 -31.39 -12.53 12.43
C GLY A 117 -32.73 -11.87 12.10
N LEU A 118 -33.68 -12.73 11.75
CA LEU A 118 -35.14 -12.65 11.92
C LEU A 118 -35.80 -11.26 11.87
#